data_AF-A0A4Z1C4U5-F1
#
_entry.id   AF-A0A4Z1C4U5-F1
#
_cell.length_a   1.000
_cell.length_b   1.000
_cell.length_c   1.000
_cell.angle_alpha   90.00
_cell.angle_beta   90.00
_cell.angle_gamma   90.00
#
_symmetry.space_group_name_H-M   'P 1'
#
loop_
_entity.id
_entity.type
_entity.pdbx_description
1 polymer ?
#
loop_
_entity_poly.entity_id
_entity_poly.type
_entity_poly.pdbx_seq_one_letter_code
_entity_poly.pdbx_strand_id
1 'polypeptide(L)'
;MARLYAGRRSDPGRHEHLTVLLDEVHSARARLETARHDKRLAEQQQLRQTLLDALDAYAAALAEAGVPLPHRLRSEIDLYRGLRGRG
;
A
#
# COMPACT_ATOMS: atom_id res chain seq x y z
N MET A 1 -5.00 -21.51 35.23
CA MET A 1 -4.77 -20.07 35.48
C MET A 1 -4.67 -19.37 34.13
N ALA A 2 -5.76 -18.71 33.75
CA ALA A 2 -6.03 -18.22 32.40
C ALA A 2 -5.12 -17.03 32.03
N ARG A 3 -4.41 -17.14 30.90
CA ARG A 3 -3.70 -16.02 30.27
C ARG A 3 -4.72 -15.00 29.80
N LEU A 4 -4.58 -13.79 30.32
CA LEU A 4 -5.31 -12.59 29.91
C LEU A 4 -5.03 -12.30 28.42
N TYR A 5 -5.89 -12.77 27.51
CA TYR A 5 -6.02 -12.25 26.14
C TYR A 5 -6.92 -11.00 26.13
N ALA A 6 -6.79 -10.16 27.15
CA ALA A 6 -7.58 -8.95 27.29
C ALA A 6 -7.04 -7.86 26.36
N GLY A 7 -7.71 -7.69 25.22
CA GLY A 7 -7.91 -6.36 24.65
C GLY A 7 -6.81 -5.82 23.74
N ARG A 8 -6.55 -6.50 22.61
CA ARG A 8 -6.23 -5.73 21.40
C ARG A 8 -7.53 -5.07 20.93
N ARG A 9 -7.99 -4.04 21.64
CA ARG A 9 -9.04 -3.16 21.14
C ARG A 9 -8.54 -2.70 19.79
N SER A 10 -9.23 -3.07 18.72
CA SER A 10 -9.04 -2.45 17.42
C SER A 10 -9.18 -0.95 17.66
N ASP A 11 -8.05 -0.24 17.70
CA ASP A 11 -8.05 1.19 17.87
C ASP A 11 -8.80 1.76 16.66
N PRO A 12 -9.96 2.41 16.85
CA PRO A 12 -10.78 2.85 15.73
C PRO A 12 -10.02 3.84 14.85
N GLY A 13 -9.15 4.68 15.44
CA GLY A 13 -8.28 5.60 14.70
C GLY A 13 -7.25 4.86 13.84
N ARG A 14 -6.67 3.76 14.34
CA ARG A 14 -5.80 2.88 13.53
C ARG A 14 -6.54 2.21 12.38
N HIS A 15 -7.77 1.76 12.62
CA HIS A 15 -8.58 1.12 11.56
C HIS A 15 -9.00 2.12 10.48
N GLU A 16 -9.42 3.33 10.89
CA GLU A 16 -9.69 4.46 9.98
C GLU A 16 -8.44 4.83 9.18
N HIS A 17 -7.27 4.93 9.83
CA HIS A 17 -6.01 5.22 9.15
C HIS A 17 -5.64 4.16 8.10
N LEU A 18 -5.75 2.87 8.43
CA LEU A 18 -5.54 1.79 7.47
C LEU A 18 -6.55 1.83 6.31
N THR A 19 -7.78 2.27 6.58
CA THR A 19 -8.83 2.40 5.56
C THR A 19 -8.51 3.54 4.59
N VAL A 20 -8.04 4.69 5.11
CA VAL A 20 -7.58 5.83 4.29
C VAL A 20 -6.40 5.40 3.41
N LEU A 21 -5.41 4.72 3.97
CA LEU A 21 -4.25 4.25 3.20
C LEU A 21 -4.65 3.24 2.11
N LEU A 22 -5.63 2.36 2.38
CA LEU A 22 -6.18 1.46 1.37
C LEU A 22 -6.88 2.21 0.24
N ASP A 23 -7.67 3.24 0.56
CA ASP A 23 -8.34 4.08 -0.43
C ASP A 23 -7.33 4.84 -1.31
N GLU A 24 -6.26 5.37 -0.70
CA GLU A 24 -5.15 6.01 -1.42
C GLU A 24 -4.47 5.04 -2.40
N VAL A 25 -4.19 3.80 -1.98
CA VAL A 25 -3.66 2.76 -2.85
C VAL A 25 -4.62 2.46 -4.01
N HIS A 26 -5.93 2.36 -3.74
CA HIS A 26 -6.94 2.12 -4.78
C HIS A 26 -7.01 3.28 -5.79
N SER A 27 -7.01 4.51 -5.30
CA SER A 27 -7.00 5.73 -6.13
C SER A 27 -5.74 5.81 -7.00
N ALA A 28 -4.57 5.51 -6.44
CA ALA A 28 -3.31 5.48 -7.18
C ALA A 28 -3.31 4.39 -8.28
N ARG A 29 -3.84 3.20 -8.00
CA ARG A 29 -4.00 2.14 -9.01
C ARG A 29 -4.93 2.57 -10.15
N ALA A 30 -6.07 3.18 -9.83
CA ALA A 30 -7.01 3.65 -10.83
C ALA A 30 -6.39 4.71 -11.75
N ARG A 31 -5.69 5.70 -11.18
CA ARG A 31 -4.99 6.73 -11.97
C ARG A 31 -3.92 6.13 -12.88
N LEU A 32 -3.12 5.20 -12.36
CA LEU A 32 -2.10 4.52 -13.16
C LEU A 32 -2.72 3.74 -14.32
N GLU A 33 -3.84 3.06 -14.09
CA GLU A 33 -4.53 2.30 -15.13
C GLU A 33 -5.10 3.22 -16.23
N THR A 34 -5.69 4.36 -15.85
CA THR A 34 -6.10 5.39 -16.82
C THR A 34 -4.91 5.90 -17.63
N ALA A 35 -3.78 6.23 -17.00
CA ALA A 35 -2.60 6.70 -17.71
C ALA A 35 -1.95 5.62 -18.61
N ARG A 36 -2.12 4.33 -18.27
CA ARG A 36 -1.74 3.20 -19.12
C ARG A 36 -2.60 3.16 -20.39
N HIS A 37 -3.91 3.29 -20.22
CA HIS A 37 -4.85 3.35 -21.34
C HIS A 37 -4.53 4.53 -22.28
N ASP A 38 -4.19 5.68 -21.72
CA ASP A 38 -3.89 6.90 -22.49
C ASP A 38 -2.45 6.95 -23.04
N LYS A 39 -1.63 5.91 -22.81
CA LYS A 39 -0.24 5.78 -23.28
C LYS A 39 0.69 6.94 -22.86
N ARG A 40 0.37 7.65 -21.77
CA ARG A 40 1.15 8.80 -21.26
C ARG A 40 2.35 8.32 -20.44
N LEU A 41 3.42 7.88 -21.10
CA LEU A 41 4.58 7.24 -20.44
C LEU A 41 5.22 8.07 -19.31
N ALA A 42 5.36 9.39 -19.49
CA ALA A 42 5.91 10.26 -18.45
C ALA A 42 5.01 10.31 -17.20
N GLU A 43 3.70 10.42 -17.40
CA GLU A 43 2.70 10.43 -16.32
C GLU A 43 2.60 9.06 -15.65
N GLN A 44 2.71 7.97 -16.42
CA GLN A 44 2.76 6.61 -15.87
C GLN A 44 3.95 6.41 -14.91
N GLN A 45 5.12 6.98 -15.20
CA GLN A 45 6.26 6.87 -14.28
C GLN A 45 5.99 7.61 -12.96
N GLN A 46 5.46 8.82 -13.04
CA GLN A 46 5.08 9.59 -11.85
C GLN A 46 4.01 8.87 -11.03
N LEU A 47 2.96 8.36 -11.67
CA LEU A 47 1.86 7.64 -11.02
C LEU A 47 2.32 6.29 -10.45
N ARG A 48 3.30 5.61 -11.06
CA ARG A 48 3.93 4.42 -10.47
C ARG A 48 4.67 4.76 -9.19
N GLN A 49 5.38 5.89 -9.13
CA GLN A 49 6.04 6.33 -7.91
C GLN A 49 5.01 6.63 -6.82
N THR A 50 3.94 7.36 -7.15
CA THR A 50 2.84 7.63 -6.22
C THR A 50 2.19 6.34 -5.69
N LEU A 51 1.97 5.35 -6.55
CA LEU A 51 1.44 4.05 -6.13
C LEU A 51 2.42 3.31 -5.20
N LEU A 52 3.72 3.35 -5.49
CA LEU A 52 4.74 2.73 -4.64
C LEU A 52 4.78 3.39 -3.25
N ASP A 53 4.74 4.72 -3.19
CA ASP A 53 4.74 5.46 -1.92
C ASP A 53 3.51 5.11 -1.06
N ALA A 54 2.32 5.00 -1.68
CA ALA A 54 1.10 4.59 -1.00
C ALA A 54 1.17 3.13 -0.49
N LEU A 55 1.74 2.23 -1.29
CA LEU A 55 1.96 0.83 -0.89
C LEU A 55 2.95 0.70 0.27
N ASP A 56 4.03 1.49 0.27
CA ASP A 56 5.00 1.52 1.35
C ASP A 56 4.40 2.10 2.64
N ALA A 57 3.58 3.16 2.55
CA ALA A 57 2.86 3.72 3.69
C ALA A 57 1.88 2.71 4.31
N TYR A 58 1.10 2.01 3.47
CA TYR A 58 0.21 0.94 3.93
C TYR A 58 0.98 -0.24 4.56
N ALA A 59 2.12 -0.62 3.97
CA ALA A 59 2.98 -1.66 4.51
C ALA A 59 3.55 -1.29 5.89
N ALA A 60 3.99 -0.04 6.06
CA ALA A 60 4.47 0.48 7.35
C ALA A 60 3.35 0.45 8.41
N ALA A 61 2.15 0.93 8.06
CA ALA A 61 1.00 0.90 8.96
C ALA A 61 0.59 -0.53 9.37
N LEU A 62 0.70 -1.51 8.46
CA LEU A 62 0.49 -2.93 8.78
C LEU A 62 1.58 -3.48 9.71
N ALA A 63 2.84 -3.10 9.49
CA ALA A 63 3.95 -3.50 10.37
C ALA A 63 3.77 -2.94 11.78
N GLU A 64 3.38 -1.67 11.92
CA GLU A 64 3.01 -1.05 13.21
C GLU A 64 1.76 -1.69 13.85
N ALA A 65 0.86 -2.24 13.02
CA ALA A 65 -0.26 -3.05 13.48
C ALA A 65 0.14 -4.43 13.98
N GLY A 66 1.40 -4.84 13.77
CA GLY A 66 1.88 -6.19 14.06
C GLY A 66 1.22 -7.24 13.17
N VAL A 67 0.74 -6.82 11.99
CA VAL A 67 0.09 -7.69 10.99
C VAL A 67 1.11 -7.97 9.90
N PRO A 68 1.32 -9.25 9.52
CA PRO A 68 2.24 -9.58 8.44
C PRO A 68 1.73 -9.03 7.11
N LEU A 69 2.66 -8.54 6.29
CA LEU A 69 2.34 -8.01 4.96
C LEU A 69 1.82 -9.13 4.04
N PRO A 70 0.67 -8.95 3.38
CA PRO A 70 0.16 -9.93 2.42
C PRO A 70 1.16 -10.16 1.28
N HIS A 71 1.38 -11.43 0.90
CA HIS A 71 2.34 -11.80 -0.15
C HIS A 71 2.10 -11.05 -1.47
N ARG A 72 0.84 -10.90 -1.87
CA ARG A 72 0.46 -10.15 -3.08
C ARG A 72 0.97 -8.72 -3.05
N LEU A 73 0.84 -8.06 -1.90
CA LEU A 73 1.23 -6.66 -1.73
C LEU A 73 2.75 -6.50 -1.71
N ARG A 74 3.44 -7.45 -1.07
CA ARG A 74 4.89 -7.55 -1.11
C ARG A 74 5.43 -7.69 -2.54
N SER A 75 4.87 -8.62 -3.33
CA SER A 75 5.26 -8.81 -4.72
C SER A 75 5.01 -7.57 -5.59
N GLU A 76 3.94 -6.82 -5.31
CA GLU A 76 3.64 -5.58 -6.03
C GLU A 76 4.67 -4.47 -5.73
N ILE A 77 5.06 -4.31 -4.46
CA ILE A 77 6.14 -3.39 -4.06
C ILE A 77 7.46 -3.78 -4.73
N ASP A 78 7.82 -5.07 -4.68
CA ASP A 78 9.07 -5.56 -5.26
C ASP A 78 9.10 -5.36 -6.80
N LEU A 79 7.96 -5.53 -7.47
CA LEU A 79 7.81 -5.27 -8.90
C LEU A 79 8.09 -3.80 -9.24
N TYR A 80 7.44 -2.87 -8.54
CA TYR A 80 7.60 -1.44 -8.81
C TYR A 80 8.99 -0.92 -8.42
N ARG A 81 9.59 -1.45 -7.35
CA ARG A 81 11.00 -1.17 -6.99
C ARG A 81 11.98 -1.70 -8.04
N GLY A 82 11.76 -2.93 -8.52
CA GLY A 82 12.59 -3.54 -9.57
C GLY A 82 12.48 -2.84 -10.92
N LEU A 83 11.35 -2.19 -11.20
CA LEU A 83 11.16 -1.35 -12.39
C LEU A 83 11.88 0.00 -12.27
N ARG A 84 11.98 0.57 -11.06
CA ARG A 84 12.72 1.82 -10.80
C ARG A 84 14.23 1.66 -10.97
N GLY A 85 14.78 0.49 -10.63
CA GLY A 85 16.21 0.21 -10.76
C GLY A 85 16.70 -0.11 -12.18
N ARG A 86 15.79 -0.15 -13.17
CA ARG A 86 16.08 -0.48 -14.58
C ARG A 86 15.92 0.71 -15.54
N GLY A 87 15.92 1.93 -15.01
CA GLY A 87 15.90 3.19 -15.77
C GLY A 87 17.28 3.80 -15.90
#